data_AF-A0A933TK80-F1
#
_entry.id   AF-A0A933TK80-F1
#
_cell.length_a   1.000
_cell.length_b   1.000
_cell.length_c   1.000
_cell.angle_alpha   90.00
_cell.angle_beta   90.00
_cell.angle_gamma   90.00
#
_symmetry.space_group_name_H-M   'P 1'
#
loop_
_entity.id
_entity.type
_entity.pdbx_description
1 polymer ?
#
loop_
_entity_poly.entity_id
_entity_poly.type
_entity_poly.pdbx_seq_one_letter_code
_entity_poly.pdbx_strand_id
1 'polypeptide(L)'
;MSAEQRLNRLYPALTAKERGLLVLHAYKTGEQPDSLIYSTAPSSQGREFNRYIRMMNAVNIELAAVLFVLRERVGKLDLKFAWLQTVYLWGMETSAIGDYLNVAVKEPITASEYAPILAAARAKFLPLDQCAEAATEEHPFLNDEYVTGDDGEPLIAWPAWDRVEAEKRADLERLVADGTIAGRKRGKSLSLNAGSFYDWLDRPVPAVTKGGALYDVHRDQDADEVASLRRGRALIERVIDKAPARLGLPLDLEAPIEPWSPAGGYGDSLGRALALGIRDGLQIHWRELRASEIGVQEVAEEFGGEDPLKPDTRALLDGCLASCGELRDQMADYVEIELTEPAEDDVAQVRMLIERVVEKG
;
A
#
# COMPACT_ATOMS: atom_id res chain seq x y z
N MET A 1 -21.70 -21.43 -63.89
CA MET A 1 -21.92 -22.08 -62.58
C MET A 1 -21.70 -21.00 -61.54
N SER A 2 -22.73 -20.62 -60.76
CA SER A 2 -22.59 -19.53 -59.78
C SER A 2 -21.68 -19.96 -58.62
N ALA A 3 -21.11 -19.01 -57.89
CA ALA A 3 -20.30 -19.28 -56.71
C ALA A 3 -21.08 -20.12 -55.67
N GLU A 4 -22.38 -19.81 -55.47
CA GLU A 4 -23.31 -20.60 -54.65
C GLU A 4 -23.42 -22.06 -55.07
N GLN A 5 -23.53 -22.35 -56.38
CA GLN A 5 -23.61 -23.74 -56.86
C GLN A 5 -22.33 -24.54 -56.57
N ARG A 6 -21.17 -23.86 -56.53
CA ARG A 6 -19.90 -24.49 -56.16
C ARG A 6 -19.84 -24.73 -54.66
N LEU A 7 -20.23 -23.76 -53.83
CA LEU A 7 -20.34 -23.90 -52.38
C LEU A 7 -21.29 -25.03 -51.96
N ASN A 8 -22.47 -25.12 -52.57
CA ASN A 8 -23.45 -26.17 -52.28
C ASN A 8 -22.94 -27.59 -52.57
N ARG A 9 -21.98 -27.74 -53.49
CA ARG A 9 -21.34 -29.04 -53.77
C ARG A 9 -20.24 -29.38 -52.77
N LEU A 10 -19.63 -28.38 -52.13
CA LEU A 10 -18.54 -28.58 -51.18
C LEU A 10 -19.07 -28.96 -49.80
N TYR A 11 -20.19 -28.38 -49.36
CA TYR A 11 -20.73 -28.64 -48.02
C TYR A 11 -20.85 -30.15 -47.70
N PRO A 12 -21.49 -31.01 -48.53
CA PRO A 12 -21.60 -32.44 -48.24
C PRO A 12 -20.26 -33.19 -48.08
N ALA A 13 -19.19 -32.67 -48.67
CA ALA A 13 -17.85 -33.27 -48.59
C ALA A 13 -17.07 -32.87 -47.34
N LEU A 14 -17.51 -31.85 -46.60
CA LEU A 14 -16.87 -31.43 -45.37
C LEU A 14 -16.98 -32.51 -44.28
N THR A 15 -15.91 -32.66 -43.52
CA THR A 15 -15.86 -33.46 -42.29
C THR A 15 -16.64 -32.78 -41.16
N ALA A 16 -16.97 -33.53 -40.11
CA ALA A 16 -17.62 -32.99 -38.91
C ALA A 16 -16.79 -31.85 -38.27
N LYS A 17 -15.46 -32.02 -38.22
CA LYS A 17 -14.52 -31.03 -37.70
C LYS A 17 -14.49 -29.75 -38.53
N GLU A 18 -14.38 -29.86 -39.86
CA GLU A 18 -14.41 -28.69 -40.75
C GLU A 18 -15.72 -27.90 -40.63
N ARG A 19 -16.86 -28.60 -40.50
CA ARG A 19 -18.15 -27.96 -40.23
C ARG A 19 -18.16 -27.25 -38.88
N GLY A 20 -17.61 -27.88 -37.84
CA GLY A 20 -17.46 -27.27 -36.51
C GLY A 20 -16.61 -25.98 -36.56
N LEU A 21 -15.51 -26.00 -37.31
CA LEU A 21 -14.66 -24.82 -37.53
C LEU A 21 -15.36 -23.70 -38.28
N LEU A 22 -16.18 -24.01 -39.29
CA LEU A 22 -16.99 -22.99 -39.98
C LEU A 22 -18.00 -22.33 -39.03
N VAL A 23 -18.63 -23.10 -38.15
CA VAL A 23 -19.53 -22.56 -37.12
C VAL A 23 -18.77 -21.68 -36.12
N LEU A 24 -17.60 -22.15 -35.65
CA LEU A 24 -16.74 -21.38 -34.75
C LEU A 24 -16.32 -20.06 -35.38
N HIS A 25 -15.92 -20.07 -36.65
CA HIS A 25 -15.53 -18.88 -37.38
C HIS A 25 -16.68 -17.87 -37.46
N ALA A 26 -17.89 -18.31 -37.85
CA ALA A 26 -19.07 -17.46 -37.87
C ALA A 26 -19.38 -16.86 -36.48
N TYR A 27 -19.25 -17.64 -35.41
CA TYR A 27 -19.42 -17.14 -34.05
C TYR A 27 -18.39 -16.08 -33.66
N LYS A 28 -17.13 -16.23 -34.11
CA LYS A 28 -16.08 -15.23 -33.85
C LYS A 28 -16.30 -13.94 -34.63
N THR A 29 -16.87 -14.01 -35.83
CA THR A 29 -17.19 -12.81 -36.65
C THR A 29 -18.53 -12.17 -36.29
N GLY A 30 -19.28 -12.76 -35.34
CA GLY A 30 -20.62 -12.30 -34.99
C GLY A 30 -21.67 -12.60 -36.06
N GLU A 31 -21.35 -13.46 -37.02
CA GLU A 31 -22.24 -13.87 -38.09
C GLU A 31 -23.10 -15.07 -37.68
N GLN A 32 -24.26 -15.22 -38.34
CA GLN A 32 -25.07 -16.44 -38.22
C GLN A 32 -24.39 -17.55 -39.03
N PRO A 33 -24.13 -18.73 -38.44
CA PRO A 33 -23.58 -19.84 -39.20
C PRO A 33 -24.53 -20.23 -40.35
N ASP A 34 -23.98 -20.51 -41.54
CA ASP A 34 -24.80 -20.89 -42.70
C ASP A 34 -25.65 -22.13 -42.38
N SER A 35 -26.97 -22.00 -42.54
CA SER A 35 -27.94 -23.07 -42.33
C SER A 35 -27.62 -24.36 -43.11
N LEU A 36 -26.92 -24.24 -44.25
CA LEU A 36 -26.48 -25.38 -45.05
C LEU A 36 -25.44 -26.24 -44.34
N ILE A 37 -24.66 -25.67 -43.41
CA ILE A 37 -23.71 -26.46 -42.58
C ILE A 37 -24.47 -27.54 -41.79
N TYR A 38 -25.66 -27.22 -41.30
CA TYR A 38 -26.50 -28.14 -40.53
C TYR A 38 -27.33 -29.05 -41.44
N SER A 39 -27.99 -28.49 -42.46
CA SER A 39 -28.95 -29.26 -43.27
C SER A 39 -28.30 -30.28 -44.22
N THR A 40 -27.02 -30.08 -44.58
CA THR A 40 -26.29 -30.96 -45.51
C THR A 40 -25.34 -31.93 -44.81
N ALA A 41 -25.32 -31.98 -43.47
CA ALA A 41 -24.47 -32.89 -42.72
C ALA A 41 -24.90 -34.36 -42.96
N PRO A 42 -24.00 -35.23 -43.45
CA PRO A 42 -24.30 -36.65 -43.55
C PRO A 42 -24.72 -37.22 -42.20
N SER A 43 -25.71 -38.11 -42.20
CA SER A 43 -26.21 -38.73 -40.95
C SER A 43 -25.11 -39.47 -40.18
N SER A 44 -24.11 -40.01 -40.87
CA SER A 44 -22.94 -40.64 -40.26
C SER A 44 -22.04 -39.68 -39.47
N GLN A 45 -22.01 -38.39 -39.83
CA GLN A 45 -21.22 -37.36 -39.16
C GLN A 45 -21.98 -36.64 -38.04
N GLY A 46 -23.31 -36.79 -37.97
CA GLY A 46 -24.16 -35.99 -37.09
C GLY A 46 -23.75 -36.04 -35.61
N ARG A 47 -23.35 -37.22 -35.11
CA ARG A 47 -22.89 -37.37 -33.71
C ARG A 47 -21.61 -36.59 -33.43
N GLU A 48 -20.63 -36.70 -34.32
CA GLU A 48 -19.33 -36.03 -34.16
C GLU A 48 -19.47 -34.51 -34.34
N PHE A 49 -20.24 -34.07 -35.33
CA PHE A 49 -20.52 -32.64 -35.52
C PHE A 49 -21.23 -32.04 -34.30
N ASN A 50 -22.24 -32.72 -33.75
CA ASN A 50 -22.93 -32.29 -32.54
C ASN A 50 -22.00 -32.24 -31.31
N ARG A 51 -21.01 -33.13 -31.21
CA ARG A 51 -19.97 -33.07 -30.17
C ARG A 51 -19.20 -31.74 -30.25
N TYR A 52 -18.76 -31.32 -31.44
CA TYR A 52 -18.10 -30.02 -31.63
C TYR A 52 -18.99 -28.83 -31.25
N ILE A 53 -20.27 -28.85 -31.65
CA ILE A 53 -21.22 -27.79 -31.26
C ILE A 53 -21.35 -27.70 -29.73
N ARG A 54 -21.40 -28.84 -29.04
CA ARG A 54 -21.51 -28.85 -27.58
C ARG A 54 -20.24 -28.43 -26.88
N MET A 55 -19.07 -28.77 -27.40
CA MET A 55 -17.81 -28.26 -26.85
C MET A 55 -17.77 -26.73 -26.93
N MET A 56 -18.16 -26.14 -28.07
CA MET A 56 -18.28 -24.69 -28.20
C MET A 56 -19.29 -24.09 -27.22
N ASN A 57 -20.46 -24.72 -27.05
CA ASN A 57 -21.46 -24.27 -26.09
C ASN A 57 -20.97 -24.39 -24.64
N ALA A 58 -20.24 -25.45 -24.30
CA ALA A 58 -19.70 -25.65 -22.97
C ALA A 58 -18.77 -24.50 -22.56
N VAL A 59 -17.84 -24.11 -23.45
CA VAL A 59 -16.89 -23.04 -23.14
C VAL A 59 -17.51 -21.63 -23.27
N ASN A 60 -18.46 -21.42 -24.19
CA ASN A 60 -19.05 -20.09 -24.42
C ASN A 60 -20.33 -19.79 -23.64
N ILE A 61 -20.91 -20.78 -22.97
CA ILE A 61 -22.14 -20.60 -22.16
C ILE A 61 -21.85 -20.96 -20.71
N GLU A 62 -21.49 -22.21 -20.44
CA GLU A 62 -21.31 -22.68 -19.05
C GLU A 62 -20.04 -22.11 -18.42
N LEU A 63 -18.90 -22.25 -19.10
CA LEU A 63 -17.65 -21.68 -18.59
C LEU A 63 -17.69 -20.15 -18.59
N ALA A 64 -18.30 -19.53 -19.61
CA ALA A 64 -18.51 -18.08 -19.64
C ALA A 64 -19.28 -17.58 -18.40
N ALA A 65 -20.32 -18.30 -17.96
CA ALA A 65 -21.04 -17.96 -16.73
C ALA A 65 -20.15 -18.04 -15.48
N VAL A 66 -19.25 -19.04 -15.41
CA VAL A 66 -18.24 -19.13 -14.34
C VAL A 66 -17.27 -17.95 -14.39
N LEU A 67 -16.78 -17.59 -15.59
CA LEU A 67 -15.87 -16.46 -15.77
C LEU A 67 -16.48 -15.12 -15.34
N PHE A 68 -17.79 -14.91 -15.56
CA PHE A 68 -18.49 -13.73 -15.04
C PHE A 68 -18.48 -13.69 -13.51
N VAL A 69 -18.71 -14.82 -12.85
CA VAL A 69 -18.64 -14.90 -11.37
C VAL A 69 -17.22 -14.63 -10.88
N LEU A 70 -16.21 -15.18 -11.56
CA LEU A 70 -14.80 -14.95 -11.23
C LEU A 70 -14.41 -13.48 -11.39
N ARG A 71 -14.85 -12.81 -12.46
CA ARG A 71 -14.66 -11.37 -12.63
C ARG A 71 -15.17 -10.56 -11.45
N GLU A 72 -16.39 -10.84 -11.00
CA GLU A 72 -16.96 -10.14 -9.83
C GLU A 72 -16.21 -10.44 -8.53
N ARG A 73 -15.64 -11.65 -8.39
CA ARG A 73 -14.80 -12.00 -7.24
C ARG A 73 -13.46 -11.28 -7.27
N VAL A 74 -12.81 -11.20 -8.42
CA VAL A 74 -11.56 -10.43 -8.61
C VAL A 74 -11.81 -8.95 -8.33
N GLY A 75 -12.89 -8.36 -8.85
CA GLY A 75 -13.23 -6.96 -8.56
C GLY A 75 -13.49 -6.68 -7.07
N LYS A 76 -13.92 -7.67 -6.27
CA LYS A 76 -14.00 -7.53 -4.81
C LYS A 76 -12.63 -7.50 -4.14
N LEU A 77 -11.61 -8.11 -4.72
CA LEU A 77 -10.25 -8.02 -4.23
C LEU A 77 -9.69 -6.60 -4.45
N ASP A 78 -9.96 -5.98 -5.59
CA ASP A 78 -9.60 -4.57 -5.83
C ASP A 78 -10.24 -3.64 -4.80
N LEU A 79 -11.51 -3.88 -4.46
CA LEU A 79 -12.18 -3.12 -3.40
C LEU A 79 -11.50 -3.31 -2.03
N LYS A 80 -11.11 -4.55 -1.69
CA LYS A 80 -10.34 -4.80 -0.45
C LYS A 80 -8.99 -4.09 -0.47
N PHE A 81 -8.33 -4.02 -1.62
CA PHE A 81 -7.08 -3.29 -1.78
C PHE A 81 -7.26 -1.79 -1.58
N ALA A 82 -8.33 -1.20 -2.14
CA ALA A 82 -8.67 0.20 -1.86
C ALA A 82 -8.91 0.47 -0.36
N TRP A 83 -9.54 -0.47 0.35
CA TRP A 83 -9.67 -0.39 1.81
C TRP A 83 -8.30 -0.48 2.52
N LEU A 84 -7.40 -1.35 2.08
CA LEU A 84 -6.05 -1.46 2.62
C LEU A 84 -5.27 -0.15 2.45
N GLN A 85 -5.31 0.44 1.25
CA GLN A 85 -4.69 1.75 0.97
C GLN A 85 -5.28 2.86 1.85
N THR A 86 -6.60 2.85 2.07
CA THR A 86 -7.26 3.83 2.94
C THR A 86 -6.76 3.72 4.38
N VAL A 87 -6.65 2.49 4.92
CA VAL A 87 -6.12 2.23 6.26
C VAL A 87 -4.67 2.70 6.37
N TYR A 88 -3.86 2.45 5.34
CA TYR A 88 -2.47 2.89 5.27
C TYR A 88 -2.34 4.42 5.30
N LEU A 89 -3.10 5.13 4.45
CA LEU A 89 -3.11 6.59 4.41
C LEU A 89 -3.56 7.19 5.74
N TRP A 90 -4.62 6.64 6.36
CA TRP A 90 -5.03 7.05 7.70
C TRP A 90 -3.93 6.85 8.74
N GLY A 91 -3.14 5.80 8.61
CA GLY A 91 -1.99 5.56 9.49
C GLY A 91 -0.89 6.62 9.34
N MET A 92 -0.64 7.09 8.13
CA MET A 92 0.30 8.17 7.86
C MET A 92 -0.21 9.51 8.42
N GLU A 93 -1.46 9.86 8.13
CA GLU A 93 -2.08 11.11 8.60
C GLU A 93 -2.15 11.17 10.13
N THR A 94 -2.52 10.06 10.79
CA THR A 94 -2.58 10.01 12.24
C THR A 94 -1.19 10.06 12.89
N SER A 95 -0.17 9.47 12.27
CA SER A 95 1.23 9.67 12.67
C SER A 95 1.63 11.15 12.56
N ALA A 96 1.33 11.80 11.44
CA ALA A 96 1.68 13.20 11.23
C ALA A 96 0.99 14.13 12.25
N ILE A 97 -0.26 13.85 12.60
CA ILE A 97 -0.97 14.57 13.67
C ILE A 97 -0.27 14.35 15.02
N GLY A 98 0.18 13.13 15.33
CA GLY A 98 0.95 12.84 16.54
C GLY A 98 2.28 13.58 16.61
N ASP A 99 3.02 13.61 15.50
CA ASP A 99 4.27 14.36 15.40
C ASP A 99 4.02 15.86 15.56
N TYR A 100 2.97 16.40 14.94
CA TYR A 100 2.55 17.79 15.13
C TYR A 100 2.16 18.09 16.60
N LEU A 101 1.42 17.20 17.26
CA LEU A 101 1.05 17.34 18.67
C LEU A 101 2.28 17.36 19.59
N ASN A 102 3.32 16.60 19.24
CA ASN A 102 4.56 16.51 20.02
C ASN A 102 5.49 17.71 19.78
N VAL A 103 5.53 18.26 18.57
CA VAL A 103 6.48 19.32 18.21
C VAL A 103 5.85 20.72 18.31
N ALA A 104 4.65 20.91 17.77
CA ALA A 104 4.05 22.22 17.60
C ALA A 104 3.10 22.61 18.75
N VAL A 105 2.47 21.63 19.40
CA VAL A 105 1.48 21.89 20.45
C VAL A 105 2.13 21.86 21.83
N LYS A 106 2.17 23.03 22.46
CA LYS A 106 2.72 23.21 23.81
C LYS A 106 1.93 22.42 24.85
N GLU A 107 2.61 21.89 25.87
CA GLU A 107 1.97 21.17 26.97
C GLU A 107 1.45 22.15 28.04
N PRO A 108 0.13 22.17 28.32
CA PRO A 108 -0.44 23.07 29.30
C PRO A 108 0.02 22.71 30.72
N ILE A 109 0.47 23.71 31.47
CA ILE A 109 0.98 23.57 32.83
C ILE A 109 0.67 24.81 33.67
N THR A 110 0.47 24.68 34.98
CA THR A 110 0.35 25.85 35.85
C THR A 110 1.73 26.43 36.19
N ALA A 111 1.79 27.72 36.55
CA ALA A 111 3.03 28.39 36.92
C ALA A 111 3.75 27.70 38.09
N SER A 112 3.01 27.25 39.10
CA SER A 112 3.54 26.52 40.26
C SER A 112 4.14 25.16 39.89
N GLU A 113 3.51 24.43 38.96
CA GLU A 113 4.05 23.16 38.45
C GLU A 113 5.29 23.37 37.56
N TYR A 114 5.31 24.45 36.77
CA TYR A 114 6.41 24.77 35.85
C TYR A 114 7.68 25.27 36.56
N ALA A 115 7.54 26.05 37.64
CA ALA A 115 8.66 26.64 38.36
C ALA A 115 9.76 25.63 38.75
N PRO A 116 9.48 24.46 39.37
CA PRO A 116 10.51 23.47 39.67
C PRO A 116 11.13 22.84 38.41
N ILE A 117 10.36 22.67 37.32
CA ILE A 117 10.87 22.15 36.04
C ILE A 117 11.88 23.14 35.45
N LEU A 118 11.53 24.43 35.41
CA LEU A 118 12.42 25.48 34.93
C LEU A 118 13.67 25.61 35.82
N ALA A 119 13.53 25.56 37.15
CA ALA A 119 14.67 25.57 38.06
C ALA A 119 15.61 24.39 37.81
N ALA A 120 15.06 23.19 37.62
CA ALA A 120 15.84 22.01 37.27
C ALA A 120 16.53 22.15 35.91
N ALA A 121 15.83 22.69 34.89
CA ALA A 121 16.40 22.95 33.57
C ALA A 121 17.57 23.96 33.65
N ARG A 122 17.39 25.07 34.37
CA ARG A 122 18.44 26.08 34.62
C ARG A 122 19.65 25.50 35.36
N ALA A 123 19.45 24.53 36.25
CA ALA A 123 20.52 23.90 37.01
C ALA A 123 21.35 22.86 36.21
N LYS A 124 20.87 22.41 35.03
CA LYS A 124 21.60 21.44 34.19
C LYS A 124 22.93 22.02 33.70
N PHE A 125 23.90 21.13 33.50
CA PHE A 125 25.16 21.45 32.81
C PHE A 125 25.13 20.82 31.43
N LEU A 126 25.18 21.64 30.38
CA LEU A 126 25.17 21.23 28.98
C LEU A 126 26.60 21.06 28.47
N PRO A 127 26.89 20.07 27.60
CA PRO A 127 28.17 19.96 26.92
C PRO A 127 28.53 21.26 26.17
N LEU A 128 29.81 21.64 26.17
CA LEU A 128 30.31 22.82 25.45
C LEU A 128 29.89 22.81 23.97
N ASP A 129 29.97 21.65 23.30
CA ASP A 129 29.61 21.53 21.88
C ASP A 129 28.14 21.90 21.62
N GLN A 130 27.22 21.45 22.46
CA GLN A 130 25.79 21.81 22.36
C GLN A 130 25.55 23.31 22.58
N CYS A 131 26.29 23.92 23.51
CA CYS A 131 26.21 25.38 23.73
C CYS A 131 26.82 26.17 22.57
N ALA A 132 27.89 25.68 21.95
CA ALA A 132 28.53 26.32 20.81
C ALA A 132 27.62 26.29 19.57
N GLU A 133 26.98 25.14 19.31
CA GLU A 133 25.96 24.98 18.27
C GLU A 133 24.80 25.97 18.47
N ALA A 134 24.19 26.00 19.66
CA ALA A 134 23.09 26.93 19.97
C ALA A 134 23.51 28.41 19.86
N ALA A 135 24.74 28.77 20.24
CA ALA A 135 25.26 30.13 20.08
C ALA A 135 25.60 30.49 18.62
N THR A 136 25.79 29.47 17.76
CA THR A 136 26.03 29.61 16.32
C THR A 136 24.73 29.86 15.58
N GLU A 137 23.63 29.20 15.98
CA GLU A 137 22.29 29.47 15.46
C GLU A 137 21.86 30.94 15.63
N GLU A 138 22.29 31.59 16.71
CA GLU A 138 22.03 33.00 17.00
C GLU A 138 22.98 33.97 16.28
N HIS A 139 23.98 33.45 15.55
CA HIS A 139 24.95 34.29 14.87
C HIS A 139 24.34 34.92 13.61
N PRO A 140 24.43 36.25 13.44
CA PRO A 140 24.03 36.89 12.19
C PRO A 140 25.09 36.64 11.10
N PHE A 141 24.88 35.60 10.29
CA PHE A 141 25.72 35.30 9.13
C PHE A 141 25.64 36.41 8.07
N LEU A 142 26.72 36.59 7.32
CA LEU A 142 26.78 37.56 6.23
C LEU A 142 26.05 37.02 4.98
N ASN A 143 25.50 37.92 4.16
CA ASN A 143 24.74 37.54 2.96
C ASN A 143 25.55 36.68 1.97
N ASP A 144 26.87 36.83 1.92
CA ASP A 144 27.77 36.07 1.06
C ASP A 144 28.16 34.70 1.62
N GLU A 145 27.76 34.39 2.86
CA GLU A 145 27.91 33.07 3.49
C GLU A 145 26.74 32.14 3.22
N TYR A 146 25.66 32.67 2.61
CA TYR A 146 24.53 31.88 2.16
C TYR A 146 24.79 31.32 0.76
N VAL A 147 24.40 30.07 0.58
CA VAL A 147 24.33 29.37 -0.70
C VAL A 147 22.87 29.06 -1.02
N THR A 148 22.52 28.98 -2.30
CA THR A 148 21.16 28.60 -2.71
C THR A 148 21.00 27.09 -2.58
N GLY A 149 20.04 26.64 -1.78
CA GLY A 149 19.64 25.24 -1.68
C GLY A 149 18.92 24.73 -2.93
N ASP A 150 18.70 23.41 -3.00
CA ASP A 150 18.02 22.77 -4.13
C ASP A 150 16.56 23.22 -4.30
N ASP A 151 15.94 23.70 -3.22
CA ASP A 151 14.60 24.29 -3.18
C ASP A 151 14.58 25.80 -3.45
N GLY A 152 15.76 26.42 -3.63
CA GLY A 152 15.91 27.86 -3.82
C GLY A 152 16.03 28.66 -2.52
N GLU A 153 15.91 28.03 -1.35
CA GLU A 153 16.04 28.71 -0.06
C GLU A 153 17.51 28.99 0.29
N PRO A 154 17.82 30.10 0.98
CA PRO A 154 19.18 30.41 1.40
C PRO A 154 19.62 29.48 2.54
N LEU A 155 20.70 28.72 2.32
CA LEU A 155 21.32 27.83 3.29
C LEU A 155 22.68 28.37 3.71
N ILE A 156 23.08 28.17 4.97
CA ILE A 156 24.41 28.54 5.44
C ILE A 156 25.41 27.47 4.95
N ALA A 157 26.49 27.87 4.29
CA ALA A 157 27.51 26.93 3.86
C ALA A 157 28.23 26.29 5.07
N TRP A 158 28.43 24.97 5.05
CA TRP A 158 29.11 24.24 6.14
C TRP A 158 30.45 24.86 6.59
N PRO A 159 31.36 25.31 5.70
CA PRO A 159 32.60 25.95 6.15
C PRO A 159 32.38 27.26 6.93
N ALA A 160 31.33 28.02 6.62
CA ALA A 160 30.98 29.22 7.37
C ALA A 160 30.40 28.85 8.74
N TRP A 161 29.51 27.86 8.79
CA TRP A 161 28.98 27.31 10.03
C TRP A 161 30.08 26.82 10.97
N ASP A 162 30.96 25.93 10.50
CA ASP A 162 32.04 25.33 11.29
C ASP A 162 33.00 26.39 11.85
N ARG A 163 33.29 27.43 11.06
CA ARG A 163 34.11 28.57 11.49
C ARG A 163 33.45 29.30 12.67
N VAL A 164 32.19 29.67 12.52
CA VAL A 164 31.45 30.38 13.57
C VAL A 164 31.31 29.51 14.81
N GLU A 165 31.03 28.22 14.66
CA GLU A 165 30.94 27.30 15.80
C GLU A 165 32.27 27.20 16.57
N ALA A 166 33.40 27.13 15.86
CA ALA A 166 34.72 27.15 16.48
C ALA A 166 35.00 28.47 17.24
N GLU A 167 34.60 29.61 16.67
CA GLU A 167 34.69 30.92 17.31
C GLU A 167 33.83 30.98 18.58
N LYS A 168 32.56 30.55 18.50
CA LYS A 168 31.63 30.49 19.64
C LYS A 168 32.14 29.56 20.73
N ARG A 169 32.70 28.41 20.36
CA ARG A 169 33.32 27.48 21.31
C ARG A 169 34.46 28.15 22.08
N ALA A 170 35.37 28.83 21.39
CA ALA A 170 36.50 29.52 22.02
C ALA A 170 36.04 30.69 22.92
N ASP A 171 35.00 31.42 22.52
CA ASP A 171 34.41 32.49 23.32
C ASP A 171 33.72 31.94 24.59
N LEU A 172 32.98 30.84 24.47
CA LEU A 172 32.36 30.18 25.63
C LEU A 172 33.40 29.66 26.62
N GLU A 173 34.52 29.11 26.15
CA GLU A 173 35.64 28.74 27.03
C GLU A 173 36.22 29.94 27.77
N ARG A 174 36.34 31.10 27.10
CA ARG A 174 36.81 32.35 27.71
C ARG A 174 35.83 32.86 28.77
N LEU A 175 34.53 32.87 28.47
CA LEU A 175 33.46 33.28 29.38
C LEU A 175 33.32 32.37 30.61
N VAL A 176 33.69 31.09 30.47
CA VAL A 176 33.81 30.19 31.63
C VAL A 176 35.07 30.51 32.44
N ALA A 177 36.18 30.83 31.78
CA ALA A 177 37.44 31.13 32.44
C ALA A 177 37.42 32.45 33.23
N ASP A 178 36.70 33.47 32.75
CA ASP A 178 36.52 34.75 33.43
C ASP A 178 35.38 34.75 34.48
N GLY A 179 34.59 33.68 34.53
CA GLY A 179 33.51 33.48 35.50
C GLY A 179 32.16 34.09 35.10
N THR A 180 32.02 34.62 33.89
CA THR A 180 30.74 35.14 33.37
C THR A 180 29.70 34.04 33.24
N ILE A 181 30.10 32.86 32.74
CA ILE A 181 29.24 31.68 32.66
C ILE A 181 29.75 30.62 33.65
N ALA A 182 28.86 30.06 34.46
CA ALA A 182 29.25 29.01 35.39
C ALA A 182 29.58 27.72 34.62
N GLY A 183 30.82 27.25 34.69
CA GLY A 183 31.28 26.03 34.03
C GLY A 183 31.75 24.94 34.99
N ARG A 184 31.74 23.69 34.52
CA ARG A 184 32.30 22.52 35.21
C ARG A 184 33.21 21.75 34.24
N LYS A 185 34.47 21.57 34.62
CA LYS A 185 35.41 20.71 33.89
C LYS A 185 35.42 19.29 34.48
N ARG A 186 35.31 18.28 33.62
CA ARG A 186 35.49 16.87 33.99
C ARG A 186 36.48 16.23 33.00
N GLY A 187 37.74 16.16 33.40
CA GLY A 187 38.81 15.75 32.49
C GLY A 187 39.01 16.77 31.37
N LYS A 188 38.92 16.33 30.11
CA LYS A 188 39.01 17.20 28.93
C LYS A 188 37.67 17.83 28.51
N SER A 189 36.56 17.36 29.06
CA SER A 189 35.23 17.86 28.70
C SER A 189 34.86 19.06 29.58
N LEU A 190 34.37 20.12 28.94
CA LEU A 190 33.78 21.28 29.59
C LEU A 190 32.25 21.22 29.43
N SER A 191 31.54 21.55 30.50
CA SER A 191 30.08 21.72 30.48
C SER A 191 29.70 23.06 31.12
N LEU A 192 28.68 23.72 30.58
CA LEU A 192 28.22 25.04 30.98
C LEU A 192 26.87 24.92 31.70
N ASN A 193 26.68 25.67 32.78
CA ASN A 193 25.39 25.75 33.44
C ASN A 193 24.38 26.43 32.49
N ALA A 194 23.27 25.74 32.22
CA ALA A 194 22.25 26.19 31.28
C ALA A 194 21.69 27.57 31.67
N GLY A 195 21.39 27.80 32.96
CA GLY A 195 20.91 29.09 33.46
C GLY A 195 21.81 30.26 33.05
N SER A 196 23.08 30.24 33.46
CA SER A 196 24.03 31.32 33.13
C SER A 196 24.34 31.45 31.63
N PHE A 197 24.30 30.33 30.88
CA PHE A 197 24.54 30.35 29.43
C PHE A 197 23.40 31.04 28.67
N TYR A 198 22.15 30.67 28.95
CA TYR A 198 21.00 31.29 28.30
C TYR A 198 20.75 32.73 28.78
N ASP A 199 21.06 33.04 30.05
CA ASP A 199 21.05 34.43 30.54
C ASP A 199 22.07 35.29 29.75
N TRP A 200 23.24 34.75 29.39
CA TRP A 200 24.23 35.42 28.54
C TRP A 200 23.75 35.61 27.09
N LEU A 201 23.00 34.65 26.55
CA LEU A 201 22.34 34.77 25.24
C LEU A 201 21.13 35.73 25.24
N ASP A 202 20.73 36.27 26.40
CA ASP A 202 19.49 37.03 26.57
C ASP A 202 18.23 36.23 26.11
N ARG A 203 18.21 34.92 26.39
CA ARG A 203 17.11 34.01 26.06
C ARG A 203 16.63 33.23 27.29
N PRO A 204 15.35 32.83 27.34
CA PRO A 204 14.88 31.93 28.39
C PRO A 204 15.49 30.53 28.21
N VAL A 205 15.86 29.87 29.32
CA VAL A 205 16.27 28.45 29.28
C VAL A 205 15.10 27.61 28.77
N PRO A 206 15.28 26.81 27.69
CA PRO A 206 14.23 25.94 27.20
C PRO A 206 13.97 24.82 28.21
N ALA A 207 12.82 24.89 28.87
CA ALA A 207 12.26 23.77 29.60
C ALA A 207 11.27 23.06 28.67
N VAL A 208 11.62 21.85 28.24
CA VAL A 208 10.82 21.03 27.33
C VAL A 208 10.32 19.77 28.03
N THR A 209 9.22 19.22 27.54
CA THR A 209 8.66 17.94 27.97
C THR A 209 9.59 16.80 27.57
N LYS A 210 9.29 15.57 28.01
CA LYS A 210 10.04 14.37 27.57
C LYS A 210 9.98 14.18 26.04
N GLY A 211 8.90 14.63 25.40
CA GLY A 211 8.70 14.57 23.95
C GLY A 211 9.29 15.77 23.18
N GLY A 212 9.97 16.70 23.86
CA GLY A 212 10.56 17.89 23.23
C GLY A 212 9.61 19.08 23.07
N ALA A 213 8.31 18.94 23.42
CA ALA A 213 7.36 20.04 23.36
C ALA A 213 7.72 21.15 24.37
N LEU A 214 7.43 22.40 24.03
CA LEU A 214 7.47 23.50 24.98
C LEU A 214 6.26 23.46 25.92
N TYR A 215 6.37 24.10 27.09
CA TYR A 215 5.23 24.29 27.98
C TYR A 215 4.43 25.55 27.64
N ASP A 216 3.10 25.46 27.74
CA ASP A 216 2.19 26.61 27.77
C ASP A 216 1.84 26.90 29.23
N VAL A 217 2.43 27.96 29.77
CA VAL A 217 2.42 28.23 31.22
C VAL A 217 1.25 29.15 31.55
N HIS A 218 0.28 28.61 32.31
CA HIS A 218 -0.91 29.31 32.77
C HIS A 218 -0.75 29.79 34.22
N ARG A 219 -1.57 30.76 34.63
CA ARG A 219 -1.60 31.17 36.05
C ARG A 219 -2.22 30.07 36.89
N ASP A 220 -1.83 29.97 38.16
CA ASP A 220 -2.34 28.93 39.06
C ASP A 220 -3.86 28.98 39.27
N GLN A 221 -4.46 30.17 39.14
CA GLN A 221 -5.92 30.36 39.21
C GLN A 221 -6.67 29.76 38.00
N ASP A 222 -5.97 29.46 36.90
CA ASP A 222 -6.52 28.89 35.67
C ASP A 222 -6.35 27.34 35.66
N ALA A 223 -6.13 26.72 36.82
CA ALA A 223 -5.84 25.28 36.95
C ALA A 223 -6.93 24.36 36.37
N ASP A 224 -8.21 24.74 36.44
CA ASP A 224 -9.31 23.96 35.85
C ASP A 224 -9.25 23.95 34.32
N GLU A 225 -8.82 25.06 33.71
CA GLU A 225 -8.59 25.18 32.27
C GLU A 225 -7.41 24.30 31.85
N VAL A 226 -6.28 24.37 32.56
CA VAL A 226 -5.12 23.49 32.35
C VAL A 226 -5.51 22.03 32.43
N ALA A 227 -6.30 21.64 33.45
CA ALA A 227 -6.80 20.27 33.58
C ALA A 227 -7.71 19.87 32.41
N SER A 228 -8.51 20.79 31.88
CA SER A 228 -9.34 20.56 30.69
C SER A 228 -8.50 20.35 29.44
N LEU A 229 -7.50 21.21 29.20
CA LEU A 229 -6.58 21.09 28.06
C LEU A 229 -5.79 19.78 28.11
N ARG A 230 -5.30 19.37 29.30
CA ARG A 230 -4.63 18.08 29.51
C ARG A 230 -5.55 16.90 29.16
N ARG A 231 -6.82 16.93 29.58
CA ARG A 231 -7.81 15.90 29.21
C ARG A 231 -8.06 15.85 27.71
N GLY A 232 -8.14 17.02 27.05
CA GLY A 232 -8.26 17.12 25.60
C GLY A 232 -7.07 16.49 24.88
N ARG A 233 -5.84 16.84 25.29
CA ARG A 233 -4.62 16.24 24.76
C ARG A 233 -4.58 14.72 24.96
N ALA A 234 -4.86 14.23 26.17
CA ALA A 234 -4.89 12.80 26.47
C ALA A 234 -6.02 12.05 25.70
N LEU A 235 -7.08 12.74 25.30
CA LEU A 235 -8.08 12.17 24.39
C LEU A 235 -7.52 12.02 22.97
N ILE A 236 -6.86 13.06 22.45
CA ILE A 236 -6.23 13.03 21.13
C ILE A 236 -5.16 11.95 21.07
N GLU A 237 -4.28 11.87 22.06
CA GLU A 237 -3.25 10.83 22.17
C GLU A 237 -3.89 9.43 22.15
N ARG A 238 -4.96 9.20 22.92
CA ARG A 238 -5.69 7.92 22.88
C ARG A 238 -6.35 7.62 21.53
N VAL A 239 -6.75 8.63 20.76
CA VAL A 239 -7.29 8.44 19.41
C VAL A 239 -6.16 8.07 18.45
N ILE A 240 -5.01 8.74 18.54
CA ILE A 240 -3.82 8.44 17.74
C ILE A 240 -3.30 7.03 18.04
N ASP A 241 -3.20 6.66 19.32
CA ASP A 241 -2.76 5.32 19.76
C ASP A 241 -3.70 4.21 19.25
N LYS A 242 -4.98 4.53 19.05
CA LYS A 242 -5.99 3.59 18.53
C LYS A 242 -6.17 3.65 17.03
N ALA A 243 -5.62 4.66 16.37
CA ALA A 243 -5.66 4.78 14.93
C ALA A 243 -4.88 3.61 14.30
N PRO A 244 -4.94 3.45 12.97
CA PRO A 244 -4.03 2.59 12.22
C PRO A 244 -2.57 3.06 12.29
N ALA A 245 -2.03 3.26 13.48
CA ALA A 245 -0.69 3.79 13.67
C ALA A 245 0.30 2.87 12.97
N ARG A 246 1.05 3.46 12.02
CA ARG A 246 2.20 2.90 11.31
C ARG A 246 2.10 1.40 11.06
N LEU A 247 1.34 1.02 10.01
CA LEU A 247 1.46 -0.31 9.42
C LEU A 247 2.95 -0.56 9.14
N GLY A 248 3.54 -1.52 9.86
CA GLY A 248 4.90 -1.96 9.59
C GLY A 248 4.91 -2.61 8.22
N LEU A 249 5.61 -2.00 7.26
CA LEU A 249 5.79 -2.58 5.93
C LEU A 249 7.18 -3.25 5.83
N PRO A 250 7.28 -4.44 5.21
CA PRO A 250 6.18 -5.28 4.73
C PRO A 250 5.34 -5.86 5.90
N LEU A 251 4.08 -6.19 5.63
CA LEU A 251 3.17 -6.75 6.63
C LEU A 251 3.60 -8.18 6.99
N ASP A 252 3.83 -8.46 8.27
CA ASP A 252 4.04 -9.82 8.76
C ASP A 252 2.70 -10.58 8.77
N LEU A 253 2.43 -11.35 7.72
CA LEU A 253 1.20 -12.13 7.62
C LEU A 253 1.23 -13.44 8.42
N GLU A 254 2.40 -13.85 8.92
CA GLU A 254 2.59 -15.11 9.68
C GLU A 254 2.38 -14.92 11.18
N ALA A 255 2.57 -13.70 11.68
CA ALA A 255 2.21 -13.40 13.06
C ALA A 255 0.72 -13.70 13.32
N PRO A 256 0.31 -14.10 14.54
CA PRO A 256 -1.10 -14.20 14.87
C PRO A 256 -1.80 -12.85 14.70
N ILE A 257 -3.00 -12.84 14.13
CA ILE A 257 -3.88 -11.67 14.21
C ILE A 257 -4.54 -11.72 15.59
N GLU A 258 -4.00 -10.95 16.53
CA GLU A 258 -4.66 -10.74 17.81
C GLU A 258 -5.81 -9.75 17.59
N PRO A 259 -7.07 -10.16 17.80
CA PRO A 259 -8.22 -9.30 17.50
C PRO A 259 -8.25 -8.05 18.39
N TRP A 260 -7.53 -8.05 19.51
CA TRP A 260 -7.43 -6.95 20.48
C TRP A 260 -6.08 -6.99 21.20
N SER A 261 -4.99 -6.71 20.50
CA SER A 261 -3.74 -6.43 21.20
C SER A 261 -3.79 -5.00 21.74
N PRO A 262 -3.60 -4.76 23.05
CA PRO A 262 -3.44 -3.40 23.57
C PRO A 262 -2.21 -2.68 22.99
N ALA A 263 -1.27 -3.45 22.43
CA ALA A 263 0.00 -2.96 21.90
C ALA A 263 -0.01 -2.75 20.37
N GLY A 264 -0.77 -3.57 19.62
CA GLY A 264 -0.96 -3.42 18.17
C GLY A 264 -2.32 -2.77 17.91
N GLY A 265 -2.33 -1.48 17.61
CA GLY A 265 -3.56 -0.72 17.35
C GLY A 265 -4.48 -1.40 16.33
N TYR A 266 -5.79 -1.11 16.41
CA TYR A 266 -6.83 -1.74 15.58
C TYR A 266 -6.51 -1.80 14.08
N GLY A 267 -5.82 -0.79 13.56
CA GLY A 267 -5.50 -0.74 12.14
C GLY A 267 -4.42 -1.73 11.68
N ASP A 268 -3.51 -2.19 12.54
CA ASP A 268 -2.56 -3.24 12.17
C ASP A 268 -3.29 -4.56 11.91
N SER A 269 -4.13 -4.99 12.86
CA SER A 269 -4.97 -6.18 12.70
C SER A 269 -5.89 -6.07 11.48
N LEU A 270 -6.47 -4.89 11.22
CA LEU A 270 -7.31 -4.66 10.04
C LEU A 270 -6.51 -4.72 8.73
N GLY A 271 -5.36 -4.04 8.66
CA GLY A 271 -4.49 -4.04 7.49
C GLY A 271 -4.00 -5.44 7.15
N ARG A 272 -3.56 -6.20 8.15
CA ARG A 272 -3.14 -7.60 8.00
C ARG A 272 -4.29 -8.51 7.58
N ALA A 273 -5.48 -8.35 8.16
CA ALA A 273 -6.67 -9.11 7.75
C ALA A 273 -7.09 -8.82 6.29
N LEU A 274 -7.00 -7.57 5.86
CA LEU A 274 -7.25 -7.19 4.47
C LEU A 274 -6.20 -7.79 3.54
N ALA A 275 -4.92 -7.67 3.88
CA ALA A 275 -3.81 -8.21 3.09
C ALA A 275 -3.89 -9.75 2.95
N LEU A 276 -4.13 -10.48 4.04
CA LEU A 276 -4.40 -11.93 4.00
C LEU A 276 -5.60 -12.25 3.10
N GLY A 277 -6.71 -11.54 3.29
CA GLY A 277 -7.92 -11.75 2.51
C GLY A 277 -7.78 -11.41 1.02
N ILE A 278 -6.81 -10.57 0.65
CA ILE A 278 -6.42 -10.30 -0.74
C ILE A 278 -5.51 -11.42 -1.24
N ARG A 279 -4.43 -11.74 -0.53
CA ARG A 279 -3.47 -12.81 -0.87
C ARG A 279 -4.17 -14.14 -1.14
N ASP A 280 -4.95 -14.61 -0.17
CA ASP A 280 -5.59 -15.91 -0.25
C ASP A 280 -6.66 -15.94 -1.35
N GLY A 281 -7.43 -14.86 -1.49
CA GLY A 281 -8.45 -14.75 -2.54
C GLY A 281 -7.83 -14.65 -3.94
N LEU A 282 -6.74 -13.91 -4.08
CA LEU A 282 -6.00 -13.75 -5.32
C LEU A 282 -5.42 -15.09 -5.78
N GLN A 283 -4.82 -15.84 -4.85
CA GLN A 283 -4.30 -17.18 -5.09
C GLN A 283 -5.40 -18.17 -5.51
N ILE A 284 -6.57 -18.13 -4.87
CA ILE A 284 -7.71 -18.98 -5.25
C ILE A 284 -8.20 -18.64 -6.65
N HIS A 285 -8.49 -17.37 -6.92
CA HIS A 285 -9.11 -16.95 -8.18
C HIS A 285 -8.14 -17.04 -9.37
N TRP A 286 -6.84 -16.82 -9.14
CA TRP A 286 -5.80 -17.08 -10.13
C TRP A 286 -5.82 -18.54 -10.60
N ARG A 287 -5.82 -19.50 -9.66
CA ARG A 287 -5.88 -20.94 -10.01
C ARG A 287 -7.16 -21.30 -10.74
N GLU A 288 -8.32 -20.78 -10.32
CA GLU A 288 -9.60 -21.01 -11.01
C GLU A 288 -9.58 -20.48 -12.47
N LEU A 289 -9.02 -19.28 -12.69
CA LEU A 289 -8.88 -18.68 -14.02
C LEU A 289 -7.88 -19.45 -14.89
N ARG A 290 -6.72 -19.81 -14.36
CA ARG A 290 -5.70 -20.60 -15.06
C ARG A 290 -6.18 -22.00 -15.42
N ALA A 291 -6.92 -22.66 -14.52
CA ALA A 291 -7.55 -23.95 -14.81
C ALA A 291 -8.57 -23.83 -15.95
N SER A 292 -9.33 -22.73 -15.97
CA SER A 292 -10.27 -22.41 -17.05
C SER A 292 -9.55 -22.22 -18.38
N GLU A 293 -8.43 -21.50 -18.38
CA GLU A 293 -7.60 -21.30 -19.58
C GLU A 293 -7.02 -22.60 -20.13
N ILE A 294 -6.50 -23.48 -19.26
CA ILE A 294 -6.01 -24.81 -19.65
C ILE A 294 -7.13 -25.64 -20.26
N GLY A 295 -8.30 -25.71 -19.62
CA GLY A 295 -9.45 -26.44 -20.17
C GLY A 295 -9.91 -25.89 -21.53
N VAL A 296 -9.83 -24.57 -21.74
CA VAL A 296 -10.09 -23.96 -23.05
C VAL A 296 -9.04 -24.35 -24.08
N GLN A 297 -7.75 -24.41 -23.70
CA GLN A 297 -6.67 -24.84 -24.57
C GLN A 297 -6.83 -26.31 -24.98
N GLU A 298 -7.22 -27.19 -24.07
CA GLU A 298 -7.52 -28.60 -24.38
C GLU A 298 -8.68 -28.72 -25.38
N VAL A 299 -9.73 -27.90 -25.24
CA VAL A 299 -10.80 -27.83 -26.24
C VAL A 299 -10.26 -27.28 -27.57
N ALA A 300 -9.35 -26.31 -27.56
CA ALA A 300 -8.73 -25.78 -28.79
C ALA A 300 -7.98 -26.87 -29.58
N GLU A 301 -7.35 -27.84 -28.92
CA GLU A 301 -6.69 -28.97 -29.57
C GLU A 301 -7.67 -29.81 -30.42
N GLU A 302 -8.91 -30.00 -29.94
CA GLU A 302 -9.99 -30.64 -30.71
C GLU A 302 -10.32 -29.86 -32.00
N PHE A 303 -10.16 -28.54 -31.98
CA PHE A 303 -10.31 -27.63 -33.12
C PHE A 303 -9.00 -27.39 -33.90
N GLY A 304 -7.94 -28.18 -33.65
CA GLY A 304 -6.67 -28.04 -34.37
C GLY A 304 -5.86 -26.80 -33.96
N GLY A 305 -6.01 -26.37 -32.70
CA GLY A 305 -5.35 -25.21 -32.12
C GLY A 305 -6.13 -23.90 -32.25
N GLU A 306 -7.27 -23.91 -32.95
CA GLU A 306 -8.14 -22.73 -33.03
C GLU A 306 -8.87 -22.52 -31.69
N ASP A 307 -8.74 -21.30 -31.14
CA ASP A 307 -9.38 -20.93 -29.88
C ASP A 307 -10.92 -21.09 -29.96
N PRO A 308 -11.56 -21.90 -29.10
CA PRO A 308 -13.00 -22.15 -29.17
C PRO A 308 -13.85 -21.03 -28.56
N LEU A 309 -13.25 -20.03 -27.90
CA LEU A 309 -13.99 -18.91 -27.30
C LEU A 309 -14.42 -17.87 -28.33
N LYS A 310 -15.57 -17.26 -28.08
CA LYS A 310 -16.00 -16.01 -28.72
C LYS A 310 -15.11 -14.86 -28.23
N PRO A 311 -14.94 -13.79 -29.04
CA PRO A 311 -14.10 -12.65 -28.69
C PRO A 311 -14.41 -12.06 -27.30
N ASP A 312 -15.68 -11.87 -26.96
CA ASP A 312 -16.09 -11.31 -25.67
C ASP A 312 -15.74 -12.24 -24.49
N THR A 313 -15.92 -13.55 -24.65
CA THR A 313 -15.58 -14.54 -23.62
C THR A 313 -14.06 -14.66 -23.43
N ARG A 314 -13.29 -14.58 -24.53
CA ARG A 314 -11.82 -14.55 -24.48
C ARG A 314 -11.33 -13.30 -23.76
N ALA A 315 -11.82 -12.13 -24.17
CA ALA A 315 -11.48 -10.86 -23.52
C ALA A 315 -11.84 -10.85 -22.03
N LEU A 316 -12.94 -11.51 -21.63
CA LEU A 316 -13.32 -11.68 -20.23
C LEU A 316 -12.27 -12.50 -19.44
N LEU A 317 -11.83 -13.65 -19.97
CA LEU A 317 -10.81 -14.48 -19.32
C LEU A 317 -9.47 -13.73 -19.22
N ASP A 318 -9.00 -13.18 -20.33
CA ASP A 318 -7.71 -12.48 -20.41
C ASP A 318 -7.70 -11.25 -19.49
N GLY A 319 -8.80 -10.48 -19.46
CA GLY A 319 -8.95 -9.32 -18.58
C GLY A 319 -8.93 -9.68 -17.09
N CYS A 320 -9.54 -10.80 -16.71
CA CYS A 320 -9.48 -11.29 -15.32
C CYS A 320 -8.06 -11.73 -14.93
N LEU A 321 -7.35 -12.43 -15.81
CA LEU A 321 -5.96 -12.83 -15.57
C LEU A 321 -5.04 -11.60 -15.44
N ALA A 322 -5.20 -10.62 -16.33
CA ALA A 322 -4.46 -9.36 -16.26
C ALA A 322 -4.73 -8.61 -14.94
N SER A 323 -6.01 -8.52 -14.53
CA SER A 323 -6.40 -7.85 -13.27
C SER A 323 -5.77 -8.53 -12.05
N CYS A 324 -5.71 -9.86 -12.01
CA CYS A 324 -5.01 -10.59 -10.95
C CYS A 324 -3.49 -10.28 -10.93
N GLY A 325 -2.86 -10.19 -12.10
CA GLY A 325 -1.44 -9.83 -12.22
C GLY A 325 -1.15 -8.40 -11.75
N GLU A 326 -1.98 -7.44 -12.16
CA GLU A 326 -1.88 -6.05 -11.72
C GLU A 326 -2.06 -5.92 -10.20
N LEU A 327 -3.06 -6.60 -9.63
CA LEU A 327 -3.29 -6.59 -8.19
C LEU A 327 -2.14 -7.22 -7.40
N ARG A 328 -1.53 -8.30 -7.92
CA ARG A 328 -0.30 -8.88 -7.34
C ARG A 328 0.81 -7.84 -7.27
N ASP A 329 1.03 -7.12 -8.38
CA ASP A 329 2.11 -6.13 -8.47
C ASP A 329 1.86 -4.94 -7.53
N GLN A 330 0.61 -4.49 -7.41
CA GLN A 330 0.21 -3.45 -6.45
C GLN A 330 0.36 -3.89 -4.99
N MET A 331 0.22 -5.19 -4.71
CA MET A 331 0.40 -5.75 -3.37
C MET A 331 1.86 -5.94 -2.98
N ALA A 332 2.82 -5.84 -3.91
CA ALA A 332 4.23 -6.15 -3.67
C ALA A 332 4.88 -5.31 -2.56
N ASP A 333 4.44 -4.06 -2.36
CA ASP A 333 4.91 -3.19 -1.28
C ASP A 333 4.40 -3.62 0.11
N TYR A 334 3.32 -4.40 0.16
CA TYR A 334 2.66 -4.85 1.38
C TYR A 334 3.02 -6.28 1.74
N VAL A 335 3.00 -7.18 0.75
CA VAL A 335 3.25 -8.61 0.91
C VAL A 335 3.67 -9.21 -0.44
N GLU A 336 4.65 -10.11 -0.40
CA GLU A 336 5.00 -10.91 -1.56
C GLU A 336 3.94 -12.00 -1.81
N ILE A 337 3.39 -12.05 -3.03
CA ILE A 337 2.38 -13.03 -3.43
C ILE A 337 2.89 -13.81 -4.63
N GLU A 338 3.11 -15.11 -4.44
CA GLU A 338 3.42 -16.03 -5.53
C GLU A 338 2.13 -16.62 -6.12
N LEU A 339 1.86 -16.32 -7.39
CA LEU A 339 0.72 -16.85 -8.13
C LEU A 339 1.06 -18.23 -8.70
N THR A 340 0.71 -19.30 -7.97
CA THR A 340 1.05 -20.66 -8.41
C THR A 340 0.09 -21.17 -9.50
N GLU A 341 0.59 -22.03 -10.38
CA GLU A 341 -0.26 -22.77 -11.32
C GLU A 341 -1.29 -23.66 -10.58
N PRO A 342 -2.46 -23.94 -11.20
CA PRO A 342 -3.49 -24.77 -10.61
C PRO A 342 -3.02 -26.22 -10.47
N ALA A 343 -3.56 -26.93 -9.48
CA ALA A 343 -3.35 -28.37 -9.37
C ALA A 343 -4.19 -29.11 -10.44
N GLU A 344 -3.82 -30.36 -10.72
CA GLU A 344 -4.56 -31.20 -11.66
C GLU A 344 -6.04 -31.35 -11.27
N ASP A 345 -6.34 -31.40 -9.97
CA ASP A 345 -7.71 -31.46 -9.46
C ASP A 345 -8.53 -30.21 -9.81
N ASP A 346 -7.90 -29.03 -9.85
CA ASP A 346 -8.56 -27.78 -10.26
C ASP A 346 -8.90 -27.82 -11.77
N VAL A 347 -7.97 -28.30 -12.61
CA VAL A 347 -8.18 -28.48 -14.06
C VAL A 347 -9.24 -29.56 -14.34
N ALA A 348 -9.21 -30.67 -13.61
CA ALA A 348 -10.17 -31.76 -13.74
C ALA A 348 -11.62 -31.30 -13.49
N GLN A 349 -11.85 -30.35 -12.57
CA GLN A 349 -13.18 -29.77 -12.36
C GLN A 349 -13.69 -29.00 -13.58
N VAL A 350 -12.80 -28.26 -14.26
CA VAL A 350 -13.14 -27.56 -15.51
C VAL A 350 -13.44 -28.58 -16.62
N ARG A 351 -12.65 -29.65 -16.75
CA ARG A 351 -12.92 -30.74 -17.71
C ARG A 351 -14.27 -31.38 -17.46
N MET A 352 -14.58 -31.73 -16.21
CA MET A 352 -15.89 -32.29 -15.84
C MET A 352 -17.04 -31.36 -16.20
N LEU A 353 -16.89 -30.03 -16.03
CA LEU A 353 -17.89 -29.05 -16.44
C LEU A 353 -18.13 -29.11 -17.95
N ILE A 354 -17.05 -29.17 -18.74
CA ILE A 354 -17.11 -29.23 -20.20
C ILE A 354 -17.74 -30.56 -20.67
N GLU A 355 -17.24 -31.69 -20.17
CA GLU A 355 -17.69 -33.04 -20.52
C GLU A 355 -19.18 -33.23 -20.23
N ARG A 356 -19.66 -32.73 -19.09
CA ARG A 356 -21.08 -32.83 -18.71
C ARG A 356 -22.02 -32.20 -19.73
N VAL A 357 -21.60 -31.13 -20.43
CA VAL A 357 -22.38 -30.50 -21.49
C VAL A 357 -22.31 -31.31 -22.77
N VAL A 358 -21.13 -31.85 -23.07
CA VAL A 358 -20.88 -32.66 -24.26
C VAL A 358 -21.69 -33.95 -24.23
N GLU A 359 -21.81 -34.61 -23.07
CA GLU A 359 -22.52 -35.89 -22.91
C GLU A 359 -24.05 -35.77 -22.90
N LYS A 360 -24.60 -34.63 -22.50
CA LYS A 360 -26.05 -34.48 -22.22
C LYS A 360 -26.97 -34.41 -23.44
N GLY A 361 -26.46 -34.26 -24.65
CA GLY A 361 -27.31 -34.19 -25.86
C GLY A 361 -27.32 -35.46 -26.69
#